data_AF-A0A9P8RI37-F1
#
_entry.id   AF-A0A9P8RI37-F1
#
_cell.length_a   1.000
_cell.length_b   1.000
_cell.length_c   1.000
_cell.angle_alpha   90.00
_cell.angle_beta   90.00
_cell.angle_gamma   90.00
#
_symmetry.space_group_name_H-M   'P 1'
#
loop_
_entity.id
_entity.type
_entity.pdbx_description
1 polymer ?
#
loop_
_entity_poly.entity_id
_entity_poly.type
_entity_poly.pdbx_seq_one_letter_code
_entity_poly.pdbx_strand_id
1 'polypeptide(L)'
;MVSRPGRPAPPPPPDHTSQQAPRIEVTATNISVFGYPSSGEPVIALEDVSVADIDYLQLDRLKIPKYRLQDQGAEDNFCRRLLHLGGRRWPTLDRFRLLLDAIAGNDVVIEWILDGTEPCPSSAERRWISVARPSGGGVCVADVPRWIPEVVDGGEVSVEENAMLERRALLKLAVDMDEKARLLVDEFKGKHYEKANAYDGGTLTKDDLC
;
A
#
# COMPACT_ATOMS: atom_id res chain seq x y z
N MET A 1 -0.11 20.86 -39.88
CA MET A 1 -0.18 20.32 -38.51
C MET A 1 1.25 19.98 -38.10
N VAL A 2 1.78 20.65 -37.08
CA VAL A 2 3.16 20.40 -36.60
C VAL A 2 3.06 19.34 -35.50
N SER A 3 3.60 18.16 -35.75
CA SER A 3 3.67 17.08 -34.76
C SER A 3 4.47 17.57 -33.55
N ARG A 4 3.84 17.53 -32.36
CA ARG A 4 4.54 17.78 -31.10
C ARG A 4 5.61 16.70 -30.92
N PRO A 5 6.87 17.06 -30.61
CA PRO A 5 7.87 16.06 -30.25
C PRO A 5 7.39 15.32 -29.00
N GLY A 6 7.32 13.99 -29.11
CA GLY A 6 6.97 13.11 -28.00
C GLY A 6 7.92 13.36 -26.83
N ARG A 7 7.36 13.48 -25.63
CA ARG A 7 8.13 13.63 -24.41
C ARG A 7 9.09 12.43 -24.31
N PRO A 8 10.39 12.62 -24.03
CA PRO A 8 11.28 11.49 -23.80
C PRO A 8 10.69 10.65 -22.67
N ALA A 9 10.63 9.33 -22.90
CA ALA A 9 10.16 8.39 -21.89
C ALA A 9 10.99 8.59 -20.61
N PRO A 10 10.35 8.57 -19.42
CA PRO A 10 11.10 8.57 -18.18
C PRO A 10 12.10 7.41 -18.21
N PRO A 11 13.28 7.58 -17.57
CA PRO A 11 14.21 6.47 -17.43
C PRO A 11 13.46 5.27 -16.81
N PRO A 12 13.78 4.03 -17.23
CA PRO A 12 13.14 2.85 -16.67
C PRO A 12 13.28 2.89 -15.14
N PRO A 13 12.25 2.48 -14.39
CA PRO A 13 12.35 2.38 -12.95
C PRO A 13 13.63 1.62 -12.58
N PRO A 14 14.31 1.99 -11.48
CA PRO A 14 15.39 1.17 -10.98
C PRO A 14 14.89 -0.26 -10.87
N ASP A 15 15.62 -1.19 -11.47
CA ASP A 15 15.41 -2.63 -11.27
C ASP A 15 15.20 -2.88 -9.75
N HIS A 16 14.31 -3.79 -9.38
CA HIS A 16 14.08 -4.14 -7.97
C HIS A 16 15.38 -4.61 -7.28
N THR A 17 16.40 -5.03 -8.05
CA THR A 17 17.77 -5.32 -7.58
C THR A 17 18.67 -4.08 -7.40
N SER A 18 18.24 -2.92 -7.89
CA SER A 18 19.01 -1.68 -7.86
C SER A 18 19.11 -1.11 -6.45
N GLN A 19 20.32 -0.68 -6.08
CA GLN A 19 20.54 0.09 -4.85
C GLN A 19 19.86 1.47 -4.88
N GLN A 20 19.38 1.91 -6.05
CA GLN A 20 18.63 3.16 -6.20
C GLN A 20 17.11 2.96 -6.15
N ALA A 21 16.64 1.74 -5.91
CA ALA A 21 15.22 1.47 -5.75
C ALA A 21 14.67 2.27 -4.53
N PRO A 22 13.57 3.02 -4.71
CA PRO A 22 13.08 3.95 -3.69
C PRO A 22 12.57 3.24 -2.45
N ARG A 23 12.94 3.70 -1.25
CA ARG A 23 12.36 3.18 0.00
C ARG A 23 11.02 3.85 0.34
N ILE A 24 10.93 5.13 0.05
CA ILE A 24 9.81 5.97 0.47
C ILE A 24 9.45 6.91 -0.67
N GLU A 25 8.16 7.12 -0.86
CA GLU A 25 7.61 8.11 -1.76
C GLU A 25 6.59 8.94 -0.99
N VAL A 26 6.81 10.26 -1.00
CA VAL A 26 5.95 11.23 -0.31
C VAL A 26 5.26 12.07 -1.36
N THR A 27 3.94 11.99 -1.39
CA THR A 27 3.08 12.84 -2.22
C THR A 27 2.39 13.88 -1.34
N ALA A 28 1.58 14.75 -1.96
CA ALA A 28 0.80 15.74 -1.22
C ALA A 28 -0.21 15.11 -0.24
N THR A 29 -0.65 13.87 -0.51
CA THR A 29 -1.74 13.21 0.23
C THR A 29 -1.30 11.93 0.93
N ASN A 30 -0.21 11.30 0.48
CA ASN A 30 0.16 9.96 0.89
C ASN A 30 1.67 9.83 1.17
N ILE A 31 2.02 8.93 2.08
CA ILE A 31 3.38 8.42 2.27
C ILE A 31 3.32 6.92 2.00
N SER A 32 4.06 6.48 0.99
CA SER A 32 4.19 5.07 0.64
C SER A 32 5.60 4.59 0.96
N VAL A 33 5.71 3.37 1.50
CA VAL A 33 6.98 2.73 1.82
C VAL A 33 7.09 1.40 1.08
N PHE A 34 8.25 1.14 0.50
CA PHE A 34 8.51 -0.01 -0.35
C PHE A 34 9.55 -0.93 0.26
N GLY A 35 9.47 -2.22 -0.03
CA GLY A 35 10.45 -3.25 0.34
C GLY A 35 10.74 -4.19 -0.83
N TYR A 36 11.97 -4.68 -0.89
CA TYR A 36 12.51 -5.43 -2.01
C TYR A 36 13.06 -6.80 -1.55
N PRO A 37 12.23 -7.85 -1.56
CA PRO A 37 12.63 -9.16 -1.03
C PRO A 37 13.71 -9.83 -1.90
N SER A 38 14.50 -10.72 -1.29
CA SER A 38 15.58 -11.47 -1.95
C SER A 38 15.10 -12.46 -3.00
N SER A 39 13.84 -12.89 -2.92
CA SER A 39 13.19 -13.70 -3.95
C SER A 39 13.09 -13.00 -5.32
N GLY A 40 13.38 -11.69 -5.38
CA GLY A 40 13.18 -10.85 -6.56
C GLY A 40 11.81 -10.18 -6.51
N GLU A 41 11.12 -10.11 -7.64
CA GLU A 41 9.71 -9.72 -7.66
C GLU A 41 8.85 -10.72 -6.87
N PRO A 42 7.76 -10.25 -6.23
CA PRO A 42 7.17 -8.91 -6.29
C PRO A 42 7.67 -7.91 -5.23
N VAL A 43 7.57 -6.61 -5.53
CA VAL A 43 7.85 -5.49 -4.58
C VAL A 43 6.76 -5.47 -3.50
N ILE A 44 7.13 -5.19 -2.25
CA ILE A 44 6.16 -4.99 -1.17
C ILE A 44 5.91 -3.50 -1.01
N ALA A 45 4.67 -3.04 -1.14
CA ALA A 45 4.30 -1.64 -0.94
C ALA A 45 3.27 -1.50 0.18
N LEU A 46 3.54 -0.57 1.10
CA LEU A 46 2.61 -0.11 2.12
C LEU A 46 2.24 1.34 1.80
N GLU A 47 0.94 1.62 1.72
CA GLU A 47 0.40 2.95 1.47
C GLU A 47 -0.17 3.58 2.76
N ASP A 48 -0.31 4.91 2.76
CA ASP A 48 -0.90 5.71 3.84
C ASP A 48 -0.23 5.48 5.20
N VAL A 49 1.10 5.43 5.19
CA VAL A 49 1.94 5.17 6.36
C VAL A 49 1.78 6.26 7.43
N SER A 50 1.48 5.82 8.66
CA SER A 50 1.36 6.65 9.86
C SER A 50 2.67 6.74 10.65
N VAL A 51 2.73 7.59 11.69
CA VAL A 51 3.89 7.63 12.60
C VAL A 51 4.07 6.30 13.32
N ALA A 52 2.98 5.68 13.78
CA ALA A 52 3.01 4.37 14.42
C ALA A 52 3.61 3.29 13.49
N ASP A 53 3.34 3.37 12.18
CA ASP A 53 3.92 2.46 11.18
C ASP A 53 5.43 2.68 11.02
N ILE A 54 5.88 3.93 10.93
CA ILE A 54 7.30 4.29 10.86
C ILE A 54 8.07 3.77 12.09
N ASP A 55 7.48 3.94 13.28
CA ASP A 55 8.07 3.46 14.53
C ASP A 55 8.12 1.92 14.58
N TYR A 56 7.06 1.22 14.14
CA TYR A 56 7.05 -0.24 14.03
C TYR A 56 8.07 -0.77 13.01
N LEU A 57 8.25 -0.06 11.90
CA LEU A 57 9.26 -0.38 10.88
C LEU A 57 10.69 -0.10 11.35
N GLN A 58 10.86 0.54 12.50
CA GLN A 58 12.14 0.98 13.08
C GLN A 58 12.88 1.96 12.17
N LEU A 59 12.13 2.86 11.53
CA LEU A 59 12.68 3.91 10.70
C LEU A 59 12.87 5.19 11.51
N ASP A 60 13.99 5.87 11.33
CA ASP A 60 14.17 7.23 11.88
C ASP A 60 13.28 8.20 11.10
N ARG A 61 12.20 8.67 11.72
CA ARG A 61 11.25 9.63 11.11
C ARG A 61 11.89 10.93 10.64
N LEU A 62 13.04 11.33 11.20
CA LEU A 62 13.77 12.54 10.79
C LEU A 62 14.79 12.24 9.69
N LYS A 63 15.13 10.97 9.46
CA LYS A 63 16.14 10.52 8.51
C LYS A 63 15.74 9.21 7.85
N ILE A 64 14.55 9.19 7.26
CA ILE A 64 14.07 8.01 6.55
C ILE A 64 15.02 7.73 5.37
N PRO A 65 15.55 6.50 5.22
CA PRO A 65 16.36 6.13 4.08
C PRO A 65 15.61 6.40 2.79
N LYS A 66 16.26 7.06 1.82
CA LYS A 66 15.65 7.35 0.51
C LYS A 66 15.57 6.11 -0.38
N TYR A 67 16.52 5.19 -0.19
CA TYR A 67 16.69 4.01 -1.02
C TYR A 67 16.67 2.73 -0.20
N ARG A 68 16.50 1.61 -0.91
CA ARG A 68 16.61 0.24 -0.41
C ARG A 68 17.86 0.03 0.47
N LEU A 69 17.77 -0.86 1.46
CA LEU A 69 18.93 -1.24 2.28
C LEU A 69 19.92 -2.04 1.44
N GLN A 70 21.22 -1.78 1.63
CA GLN A 70 22.27 -2.51 0.91
C GLN A 70 22.42 -3.96 1.40
N ASP A 71 22.16 -4.19 2.68
CA ASP A 71 22.18 -5.53 3.27
C ASP A 71 20.85 -6.25 2.98
N GLN A 72 20.90 -7.31 2.18
CA GLN A 72 19.73 -8.07 1.76
C GLN A 72 19.01 -8.74 2.94
N GLY A 73 19.75 -9.21 3.95
CA GLY A 73 19.14 -9.82 5.14
C GLY A 73 18.33 -8.80 5.95
N ALA A 74 18.84 -7.59 6.10
CA ALA A 74 18.15 -6.46 6.70
C ALA A 74 16.94 -6.03 5.85
N GLU A 75 17.07 -6.03 4.52
CA GLU A 75 15.97 -5.76 3.59
C GLU A 75 14.84 -6.79 3.73
N ASP A 76 15.15 -8.08 3.80
CA ASP A 76 14.16 -9.14 3.93
C ASP A 76 13.44 -9.07 5.29
N ASN A 77 14.17 -8.72 6.35
CA ASN A 77 13.58 -8.41 7.66
C ASN A 77 12.63 -7.21 7.59
N PHE A 78 13.02 -6.17 6.85
CA PHE A 78 12.19 -4.98 6.64
C PHE A 78 10.92 -5.32 5.84
N CYS A 79 11.06 -6.11 4.78
CA CYS A 79 9.94 -6.61 3.97
C CYS A 79 8.92 -7.38 4.81
N ARG A 80 9.36 -8.27 5.70
CA ARG A 80 8.48 -8.97 6.64
C ARG A 80 7.72 -7.99 7.54
N ARG A 81 8.40 -6.96 8.07
CA ARG A 81 7.72 -5.94 8.87
C ARG A 81 6.72 -5.11 8.08
N LEU A 82 6.95 -4.86 6.78
CA LEU A 82 5.95 -4.21 5.92
C LEU A 82 4.70 -5.08 5.75
N LEU A 83 4.87 -6.37 5.46
CA LEU A 83 3.74 -7.31 5.34
C LEU A 83 2.93 -7.36 6.65
N HIS A 84 3.62 -7.33 7.79
CA HIS A 84 3.00 -7.28 9.12
C HIS A 84 2.09 -6.07 9.36
N LEU A 85 2.27 -4.98 8.59
CA LEU A 85 1.47 -3.75 8.65
C LEU A 85 0.39 -3.68 7.56
N GLY A 86 0.25 -4.73 6.76
CA GLY A 86 -0.68 -4.79 5.63
C GLY A 86 -0.07 -4.36 4.30
N GLY A 87 1.26 -4.23 4.23
CA GLY A 87 1.96 -4.07 2.96
C GLY A 87 1.63 -5.23 2.04
N ARG A 88 1.51 -4.94 0.74
CA ARG A 88 1.08 -5.93 -0.27
C ARG A 88 2.15 -6.14 -1.31
N ARG A 89 2.16 -7.35 -1.87
CA ARG A 89 3.01 -7.72 -3.00
C ARG A 89 2.44 -7.16 -4.29
N TRP A 90 3.28 -6.48 -5.06
CA TRP A 90 2.99 -5.86 -6.34
C TRP A 90 3.94 -6.39 -7.40
N PRO A 91 3.43 -6.82 -8.58
CA PRO A 91 4.29 -7.27 -9.67
C PRO A 91 5.41 -6.27 -9.96
N THR A 92 5.04 -4.99 -10.07
CA THR A 92 5.97 -3.88 -10.27
C THR A 92 5.55 -2.67 -9.44
N LEU A 93 6.49 -1.76 -9.20
CA LEU A 93 6.20 -0.47 -8.57
C LEU A 93 5.26 0.40 -9.43
N ASP A 94 5.37 0.30 -10.76
CA ASP A 94 4.52 1.04 -11.67
C ASP A 94 3.07 0.55 -11.62
N ARG A 95 2.83 -0.76 -11.41
CA ARG A 95 1.48 -1.28 -11.21
C ARG A 95 0.83 -0.71 -9.95
N PHE A 96 1.59 -0.59 -8.85
CA PHE A 96 1.12 0.05 -7.63
C PHE A 96 0.76 1.52 -7.87
N ARG A 97 1.64 2.27 -8.54
CA ARG A 97 1.41 3.70 -8.86
C ARG A 97 0.20 3.91 -9.76
N LEU A 98 0.07 3.08 -10.80
CA LEU A 98 -1.07 3.10 -11.71
C LEU A 98 -2.38 2.95 -10.94
N LEU A 99 -2.45 2.02 -9.98
CA LEU A 99 -3.64 1.89 -9.14
C LEU A 99 -3.91 3.16 -8.33
N LEU A 100 -2.89 3.74 -7.68
CA LEU A 100 -3.08 4.95 -6.87
C LEU A 100 -3.55 6.13 -7.71
N ASP A 101 -2.98 6.32 -8.91
CA ASP A 101 -3.37 7.36 -9.85
C ASP A 101 -4.80 7.15 -10.35
N ALA A 102 -5.19 5.91 -10.64
CA ALA A 102 -6.56 5.57 -11.02
C ALA A 102 -7.56 5.88 -9.89
N ILE A 103 -7.25 5.50 -8.64
CA ILE A 103 -8.07 5.82 -7.46
C ILE A 103 -8.17 7.34 -7.25
N ALA A 104 -7.09 8.07 -7.53
CA ALA A 104 -7.06 9.52 -7.41
C ALA A 104 -7.85 10.25 -8.53
N GLY A 105 -8.41 9.51 -9.50
CA GLY A 105 -9.17 10.11 -10.59
C GLY A 105 -8.29 10.73 -11.67
N ASN A 106 -7.09 10.20 -11.91
CA ASN A 106 -6.25 10.68 -13.00
C ASN A 106 -6.85 10.27 -14.36
N ASP A 107 -7.45 11.23 -15.07
CA ASP A 107 -8.14 11.03 -16.35
C ASP A 107 -7.30 10.26 -17.37
N VAL A 108 -5.99 10.51 -17.44
CA VAL A 108 -5.10 9.85 -18.40
C VAL A 108 -4.95 8.36 -18.07
N VAL A 109 -4.81 8.03 -16.79
CA VAL A 109 -4.67 6.64 -16.34
C VAL A 109 -6.02 5.91 -16.46
N ILE A 110 -7.13 6.59 -16.17
CA ILE A 110 -8.47 6.05 -16.38
C ILE A 110 -8.68 5.74 -17.86
N GLU A 111 -8.31 6.65 -18.77
CA GLU A 111 -8.40 6.43 -20.22
C GLU A 111 -7.59 5.20 -20.65
N TRP A 112 -6.35 5.04 -20.17
CA TRP A 112 -5.53 3.85 -20.45
C TRP A 112 -6.15 2.53 -19.95
N ILE A 113 -6.90 2.57 -18.86
CA ILE A 113 -7.62 1.40 -18.35
C ILE A 113 -8.84 1.11 -19.22
N LEU A 114 -9.60 2.14 -19.58
CA LEU A 114 -10.83 2.02 -20.36
C LEU A 114 -10.58 1.61 -21.82
N ASP A 115 -9.48 2.08 -22.43
CA ASP A 115 -9.09 1.72 -23.79
C ASP A 115 -8.32 0.38 -23.88
N GLY A 116 -7.95 -0.19 -22.74
CA GLY A 116 -7.25 -1.47 -22.61
C GLY A 116 -5.73 -1.40 -22.82
N THR A 117 -5.14 -0.21 -22.86
CA THR A 117 -3.67 -0.02 -22.86
C THR A 117 -3.04 -0.62 -21.60
N GLU A 118 -3.71 -0.45 -20.46
CA GLU A 118 -3.32 -1.02 -19.17
C GLU A 118 -4.42 -1.95 -18.65
N PRO A 119 -4.06 -3.09 -18.02
CA PRO A 119 -5.07 -4.02 -17.52
C PRO A 119 -5.85 -3.39 -16.37
N CYS A 120 -7.17 -3.58 -16.37
CA CYS A 120 -8.03 -3.15 -15.26
C CYS A 120 -7.54 -3.71 -13.91
N PRO A 121 -7.45 -2.89 -12.84
CA PRO A 121 -7.17 -3.37 -11.50
C PRO A 121 -8.19 -4.39 -11.00
N SER A 122 -7.69 -5.55 -10.57
CA SER A 122 -8.53 -6.60 -9.99
C SER A 122 -9.19 -6.14 -8.69
N SER A 123 -10.28 -6.79 -8.29
CA SER A 123 -10.95 -6.51 -7.01
C SER A 123 -10.03 -6.66 -5.81
N ALA A 124 -9.03 -7.56 -5.85
CA ALA A 124 -8.03 -7.69 -4.79
C ALA A 124 -7.06 -6.51 -4.76
N GLU A 125 -6.56 -6.05 -5.91
CA GLU A 125 -5.67 -4.89 -6.01
C GLU A 125 -6.35 -3.63 -5.46
N ARG A 126 -7.64 -3.45 -5.76
CA ARG A 126 -8.43 -2.30 -5.32
C ARG A 126 -8.69 -2.22 -3.81
N ARG A 127 -8.41 -3.26 -3.02
CA ARG A 127 -8.64 -3.18 -1.56
C ARG A 127 -7.57 -2.35 -0.88
N TRP A 128 -7.96 -1.53 0.09
CA TRP A 128 -7.06 -0.88 1.02
C TRP A 128 -6.99 -1.71 2.28
N ILE A 129 -5.77 -2.00 2.72
CA ILE A 129 -5.53 -2.84 3.91
C ILE A 129 -4.62 -2.09 4.86
N SER A 130 -5.01 -2.09 6.12
CA SER A 130 -4.19 -1.56 7.21
C SER A 130 -4.22 -2.53 8.36
N VAL A 131 -3.04 -2.86 8.88
CA VAL A 131 -2.89 -3.78 10.02
C VAL A 131 -2.26 -3.03 11.18
N ALA A 132 -2.75 -3.31 12.38
CA ALA A 132 -2.13 -2.88 13.63
C ALA A 132 -1.84 -4.09 14.51
N ARG A 133 -0.75 -4.01 15.28
CA ARG A 133 -0.29 -5.06 16.19
C ARG A 133 -0.23 -4.50 17.61
N PRO A 134 -1.36 -4.53 18.33
CA PRO A 134 -1.43 -3.96 19.66
C PRO A 134 -0.50 -4.70 20.63
N SER A 135 -0.04 -4.00 21.67
CA SER A 135 0.85 -4.54 22.70
C SER A 135 0.23 -5.68 23.49
N GLY A 136 -1.10 -5.76 23.54
CA GLY A 136 -1.87 -6.87 24.11
C GLY A 136 -1.82 -8.18 23.30
N GLY A 137 -1.17 -8.18 22.14
CA GLY A 137 -1.10 -9.33 21.24
C GLY A 137 -2.21 -9.36 20.18
N GLY A 138 -2.16 -10.35 19.30
CA GLY A 138 -3.09 -10.45 18.17
C GLY A 138 -2.78 -9.46 17.03
N VAL A 139 -3.74 -9.32 16.12
CA VAL A 139 -3.70 -8.38 14.99
C VAL A 139 -5.06 -7.75 14.78
N CYS A 140 -5.10 -6.45 14.48
CA CYS A 140 -6.30 -5.78 13.99
C CYS A 140 -6.13 -5.51 12.50
N VAL A 141 -7.09 -5.93 11.68
CA VAL A 141 -7.04 -5.78 10.23
C VAL A 141 -8.28 -5.03 9.75
N ALA A 142 -8.08 -3.89 9.09
CA ALA A 142 -9.11 -3.26 8.26
C ALA A 142 -8.83 -3.59 6.80
N ASP A 143 -9.87 -3.99 6.08
CA ASP A 143 -9.79 -4.39 4.68
C ASP A 143 -11.03 -3.83 3.94
N VAL A 144 -10.83 -2.74 3.22
CA VAL A 144 -11.91 -1.90 2.66
C VAL A 144 -11.77 -1.85 1.13
N PRO A 145 -12.82 -2.20 0.35
CA PRO A 145 -12.76 -2.06 -1.11
C PRO A 145 -12.68 -0.59 -1.52
N ARG A 146 -11.89 -0.29 -2.55
CA ARG A 146 -11.83 1.06 -3.14
C ARG A 146 -12.49 1.10 -4.51
N TRP A 147 -13.12 2.23 -4.78
CA TRP A 147 -13.69 2.54 -6.07
C TRP A 147 -12.64 3.21 -6.96
N ILE A 148 -12.68 2.88 -8.25
CA ILE A 148 -11.97 3.61 -9.30
C ILE A 148 -13.05 4.30 -10.14
N PRO A 149 -12.99 5.63 -10.31
CA PRO A 149 -13.94 6.35 -11.15
C PRO A 149 -14.04 5.74 -12.55
N GLU A 150 -15.27 5.66 -13.07
CA GLU A 150 -15.58 5.25 -14.46
C GLU A 150 -15.26 3.79 -14.83
N VAL A 151 -14.47 3.08 -14.01
CA VAL A 151 -14.17 1.66 -14.18
C VAL A 151 -15.29 0.82 -13.57
N VAL A 152 -16.29 0.51 -14.39
CA VAL A 152 -17.44 -0.31 -14.01
C VAL A 152 -17.03 -1.79 -13.97
N ASP A 153 -16.54 -2.24 -12.82
CA ASP A 153 -16.37 -3.67 -12.56
C ASP A 153 -17.11 -4.05 -11.27
N GLY A 154 -18.41 -4.30 -11.43
CA GLY A 154 -19.24 -5.27 -10.70
C GLY A 154 -19.44 -5.15 -9.18
N GLY A 155 -18.63 -4.37 -8.47
CA GLY A 155 -18.74 -4.15 -7.02
C GLY A 155 -19.04 -2.69 -6.75
N GLU A 156 -20.29 -2.36 -6.44
CA GLU A 156 -20.61 -1.06 -5.86
C GLU A 156 -19.93 -0.96 -4.50
N VAL A 157 -18.94 -0.07 -4.38
CA VAL A 157 -18.43 0.35 -3.07
C VAL A 157 -19.56 1.14 -2.41
N SER A 158 -19.94 0.75 -1.20
CA SER A 158 -21.00 1.44 -0.48
C SER A 158 -20.58 2.87 -0.14
N VAL A 159 -21.57 3.77 0.00
CA VAL A 159 -21.33 5.16 0.48
C VAL A 159 -20.56 5.15 1.80
N GLU A 160 -20.84 4.17 2.66
CA GLU A 160 -20.16 4.00 3.94
C GLU A 160 -18.67 3.64 3.77
N GLU A 161 -18.34 2.69 2.91
CA GLU A 161 -16.94 2.32 2.62
C GLU A 161 -16.16 3.48 1.99
N ASN A 162 -16.78 4.26 1.10
CA ASN A 162 -16.14 5.46 0.56
C ASN A 162 -15.87 6.51 1.65
N ALA A 163 -16.84 6.75 2.54
CA ALA A 163 -16.66 7.65 3.68
C ALA A 163 -15.57 7.18 4.65
N MET A 164 -15.41 5.87 4.86
CA MET A 164 -14.29 5.31 5.63
C MET A 164 -12.95 5.67 4.98
N LEU A 165 -12.82 5.47 3.67
CA LEU A 165 -11.57 5.75 2.95
C LEU A 165 -11.19 7.23 2.99
N GLU A 166 -12.15 8.15 2.98
CA GLU A 166 -11.89 9.59 3.14
C GLU A 166 -11.33 9.93 4.53
N ARG A 167 -11.73 9.16 5.56
CA ARG A 167 -11.29 9.33 6.95
C ARG A 167 -9.98 8.63 7.27
N ARG A 168 -9.34 7.92 6.33
CA ARG A 168 -8.07 7.19 6.58
C ARG A 168 -6.93 8.05 7.11
N ALA A 169 -6.96 9.35 6.84
CA ALA A 169 -6.01 10.31 7.41
C ALA A 169 -6.03 10.35 8.95
N LEU A 170 -7.13 9.93 9.61
CA LEU A 170 -7.20 9.78 11.07
C LEU A 170 -6.13 8.82 11.61
N LEU A 171 -5.75 7.80 10.85
CA LEU A 171 -4.68 6.88 11.26
C LEU A 171 -3.32 7.56 11.41
N LYS A 172 -3.11 8.71 10.75
CA LYS A 172 -1.88 9.50 10.91
C LYS A 172 -1.78 10.16 12.29
N LEU A 173 -2.89 10.23 13.04
CA LEU A 173 -2.92 10.74 14.41
C LEU A 173 -2.54 9.69 15.45
N ALA A 174 -2.57 8.40 15.10
CA ALA A 174 -2.16 7.33 16.01
C ALA A 174 -0.67 7.46 16.34
N VAL A 175 -0.36 7.52 17.64
CA VAL A 175 1.03 7.61 18.11
C VAL A 175 1.69 6.23 18.25
N ASP A 176 0.89 5.18 18.39
CA ASP A 176 1.34 3.81 18.54
C ASP A 176 0.37 2.78 17.90
N MET A 177 0.75 1.51 17.97
CA MET A 177 -0.05 0.41 17.40
C MET A 177 -1.33 0.12 18.19
N ASP A 178 -1.43 0.49 19.47
CA ASP A 178 -2.64 0.31 20.29
C ASP A 178 -3.71 1.33 19.92
N GLU A 179 -3.31 2.59 19.71
CA GLU A 179 -4.16 3.63 19.14
C GLU A 179 -4.58 3.31 17.71
N LYS A 180 -3.63 2.88 16.86
CA LYS A 180 -3.95 2.46 15.49
C LYS A 180 -4.96 1.33 15.50
N ALA A 181 -4.78 0.31 16.35
CA ALA A 181 -5.69 -0.82 16.47
C ALA A 181 -7.12 -0.40 16.85
N ARG A 182 -7.27 0.52 17.81
CA ARG A 182 -8.58 1.08 18.19
C ARG A 182 -9.23 1.82 17.03
N LEU A 183 -8.49 2.71 16.36
CA LEU A 183 -9.00 3.42 15.18
C LEU A 183 -9.44 2.45 14.08
N LEU A 184 -8.65 1.42 13.78
CA LEU A 184 -9.02 0.42 12.77
C LEU A 184 -10.37 -0.25 13.09
N VAL A 185 -10.59 -0.65 14.35
CA VAL A 185 -11.84 -1.29 14.78
C VAL A 185 -13.01 -0.30 14.75
N ASP A 186 -12.85 0.88 15.34
CA ASP A 186 -13.94 1.82 15.59
C ASP A 186 -14.36 2.58 14.33
N GLU A 187 -13.40 2.94 13.46
CA GLU A 187 -13.62 3.85 12.33
C GLU A 187 -13.64 3.13 10.97
N PHE A 188 -13.03 1.94 10.86
CA PHE A 188 -12.83 1.25 9.59
C PHE A 188 -13.37 -0.19 9.57
N LYS A 189 -14.27 -0.53 10.50
CA LYS A 189 -14.83 -1.90 10.66
C LYS A 189 -13.75 -2.98 10.75
N GLY A 190 -12.58 -2.61 11.26
CA GLY A 190 -11.47 -3.53 11.45
C GLY A 190 -11.85 -4.65 12.40
N LYS A 191 -11.31 -5.84 12.17
CA LYS A 191 -11.53 -7.00 13.01
C LYS A 191 -10.27 -7.32 13.79
N HIS A 192 -10.44 -7.63 15.07
CA HIS A 192 -9.38 -8.16 15.90
C HIS A 192 -9.32 -9.68 15.78
N TYR A 193 -8.12 -10.21 15.60
CA TYR A 193 -7.83 -11.63 15.53
C TYR A 193 -6.76 -11.97 16.57
N GLU A 194 -7.04 -12.95 17.44
CA GLU A 194 -6.06 -13.42 18.43
C GLU A 194 -4.77 -13.93 17.79
N LYS A 195 -4.89 -14.50 16.58
CA LYS A 195 -3.77 -15.00 15.79
C LYS A 195 -3.90 -14.51 14.36
N ALA A 196 -2.78 -14.09 13.79
CA ALA A 196 -2.65 -13.68 12.39
C ALA A 196 -3.24 -14.70 11.39
N ASN A 197 -3.02 -15.99 11.63
CA ASN A 197 -3.49 -17.06 10.76
C ASN A 197 -5.01 -17.31 10.79
N ALA A 198 -5.74 -16.63 11.68
CA ALA A 198 -7.19 -16.63 11.72
C ALA A 198 -7.80 -15.63 10.71
N TYR A 199 -6.98 -14.74 10.15
CA TYR A 199 -7.39 -13.89 9.03
C TYR A 199 -7.70 -14.75 7.80
N ASP A 200 -8.86 -14.52 7.20
CA ASP A 200 -9.41 -15.24 6.06
C ASP A 200 -9.67 -14.33 4.85
N GLY A 201 -9.20 -13.07 4.89
CA GLY A 201 -9.37 -12.14 3.78
C GLY A 201 -8.53 -12.54 2.57
N GLY A 202 -9.08 -12.38 1.37
CA GLY A 202 -8.50 -12.88 0.12
C GLY A 202 -7.32 -12.09 -0.45
N THR A 203 -6.77 -11.12 0.29
CA THR A 203 -5.78 -10.16 -0.23
C THR A 203 -4.41 -10.22 0.47
N LEU A 204 -4.37 -10.60 1.75
CA LEU A 204 -3.13 -10.94 2.43
C LEU A 204 -3.13 -12.45 2.70
N THR A 205 -2.00 -13.09 2.52
CA THR A 205 -1.87 -14.50 2.90
C THR A 205 -1.64 -14.61 4.40
N LYS A 206 -1.90 -15.79 4.97
CA LYS A 206 -1.60 -16.04 6.39
C LYS A 206 -0.12 -15.85 6.71
N ASP A 207 0.75 -16.18 5.75
CA ASP A 207 2.20 -16.05 5.87
C ASP A 207 2.65 -14.58 5.84
N ASP A 208 1.81 -13.66 5.35
CA ASP A 208 2.10 -12.22 5.38
C ASP A 208 1.89 -11.62 6.76
N LEU A 209 1.09 -12.29 7.58
CA LEU A 209 0.74 -11.85 8.92
C LEU A 209 1.45 -12.67 10.02
N CYS A 210 2.15 -13.76 9.70
CA CYS A 210 2.86 -14.60 10.66
C CYS A 210 4.37 -14.28 10.69
#